data_AF-A0A1Y4TMX6-F1
#
_entry.id   AF-A0A1Y4TMX6-F1
#
_cell.length_a   1.000
_cell.length_b   1.000
_cell.length_c   1.000
_cell.angle_alpha   90.00
_cell.angle_beta   90.00
_cell.angle_gamma   90.00
#
_symmetry.space_group_name_H-M   'P 1'
#
loop_
_entity.id
_entity.type
_entity.pdbx_description
1 polymer ?
#
loop_
_entity_poly.entity_id
_entity_poly.type
_entity_poly.pdbx_seq_one_letter_code
_entity_poly.pdbx_strand_id
1 'polypeptide(L)'
;MKRFTVIFSILLVLCFGGTLAYVAATPDFVPPSAAVPAAQAEDPDAPVWDETMDNLLACLEEKGLISGERLTLASDGLCSLAVSESGAEFYWWDLDALDKDSAEYAAYESLKTEGSIDLFNSGSLISPASNGPFALLTTGYTGDVDALTDAFMAFGQSETKAG
;
A
#
# COMPACT_ATOMS: atom_id res chain seq x y z
N MET A 1 -31.22 43.12 12.75
CA MET A 1 -30.39 42.03 13.29
C MET A 1 -30.63 40.71 12.55
N LYS A 2 -31.80 40.05 12.63
CA LYS A 2 -32.07 38.76 11.92
C LYS A 2 -31.73 38.74 10.41
N ARG A 3 -32.14 39.76 9.64
CA ARG A 3 -31.86 39.82 8.19
C ARG A 3 -30.37 40.00 7.86
N PHE A 4 -29.63 40.72 8.70
CA PHE A 4 -28.20 40.93 8.53
C PHE A 4 -27.42 39.64 8.85
N THR A 5 -27.81 38.93 9.90
CA THR A 5 -27.23 37.62 10.26
C THR A 5 -27.45 36.59 9.14
N VAL A 6 -28.65 36.53 8.55
CA VAL A 6 -28.94 35.61 7.44
C VAL A 6 -28.08 35.89 6.21
N ILE A 7 -27.98 37.17 5.81
CA ILE A 7 -27.14 37.57 4.67
C ILE A 7 -25.66 37.27 4.94
N PHE A 8 -25.18 37.57 6.14
CA PHE A 8 -23.81 37.30 6.54
C PHE A 8 -23.49 35.80 6.54
N SER A 9 -24.39 34.95 7.07
CA SER A 9 -24.21 33.50 7.04
C SER A 9 -24.18 32.93 5.62
N ILE A 10 -25.03 33.44 4.71
CA ILE A 10 -25.01 33.04 3.29
C ILE A 10 -23.68 33.42 2.64
N LEU A 11 -23.21 34.64 2.88
CA LEU A 11 -21.90 35.09 2.38
C LEU A 11 -20.77 34.23 2.93
N LEU A 12 -20.83 33.84 4.20
CA LEU A 12 -19.80 33.02 4.83
C LEU A 12 -19.75 31.60 4.24
N VAL A 13 -20.91 30.99 3.97
CA VAL A 13 -21.00 29.69 3.28
C VAL A 13 -20.50 29.81 1.83
N LEU A 14 -20.84 30.88 1.13
CA LEU A 14 -20.37 31.10 -0.25
C LEU A 14 -18.86 31.36 -0.31
N CYS A 15 -18.30 32.13 0.63
CA CYS A 15 -16.86 32.36 0.74
C CYS A 15 -16.13 31.06 1.09
N PHE A 16 -16.67 30.26 2.01
CA PHE A 16 -16.07 28.98 2.39
C PHE A 16 -16.14 27.97 1.24
N GLY A 17 -17.29 27.82 0.59
CA GLY A 17 -17.44 26.95 -0.58
C GLY A 17 -16.57 27.40 -1.76
N GLY A 18 -16.49 28.71 -2.01
CA GLY A 18 -15.65 29.27 -3.07
C GLY A 18 -14.14 29.08 -2.83
N THR A 19 -13.69 29.21 -1.58
CA THR A 19 -12.29 28.94 -1.23
C THR A 19 -11.94 27.45 -1.33
N LEU A 20 -12.83 26.56 -0.91
CA LEU A 20 -12.65 25.11 -1.11
C LEU A 20 -12.59 24.72 -2.59
N ALA A 21 -13.51 25.26 -3.41
CA ALA A 21 -13.51 25.00 -4.86
C ALA A 21 -12.26 25.57 -5.55
N TYR A 22 -11.77 26.73 -5.10
CA TYR A 22 -10.53 27.31 -5.61
C TYR A 22 -9.31 26.44 -5.27
N VAL A 23 -9.20 25.97 -4.03
CA VAL A 23 -8.11 25.07 -3.60
C VAL A 23 -8.16 23.76 -4.39
N ALA A 24 -9.33 23.15 -4.55
CA ALA A 24 -9.50 21.91 -5.33
C ALA A 24 -9.14 22.06 -6.81
N ALA A 25 -9.17 23.28 -7.37
CA ALA A 25 -8.80 23.58 -8.74
C ALA A 25 -7.32 23.98 -8.92
N THR A 26 -6.55 24.09 -7.82
CA THR A 26 -5.12 24.38 -7.93
C THR A 26 -4.36 23.18 -8.51
N PRO A 27 -3.34 23.41 -9.34
CA PRO A 27 -2.55 22.32 -9.93
C PRO A 27 -1.76 21.51 -8.89
N ASP A 28 -1.50 22.10 -7.71
CA ASP A 28 -0.80 21.45 -6.61
C ASP A 28 -1.74 20.61 -5.71
N PHE A 29 -3.05 20.69 -5.91
CA PHE A 29 -4.01 19.89 -5.15
C PHE A 29 -4.08 18.47 -5.70
N VAL A 30 -3.52 17.53 -4.94
CA VAL A 30 -3.69 16.10 -5.17
C VAL A 30 -4.87 15.63 -4.31
N PRO A 31 -5.99 15.17 -4.90
CA PRO A 31 -7.09 14.64 -4.09
C PRO A 31 -6.61 13.40 -3.32
N PRO A 32 -7.11 13.13 -2.10
CA PRO A 32 -6.65 12.00 -1.30
C PRO A 32 -6.70 10.65 -2.04
N SER A 33 -7.70 10.46 -2.91
CA SER A 33 -7.85 9.27 -3.75
C SER A 33 -6.83 9.15 -4.89
N ALA A 34 -6.09 10.23 -5.22
CA ALA A 34 -4.96 10.21 -6.14
C ALA A 34 -3.61 10.10 -5.42
N ALA A 35 -3.59 10.22 -4.09
CA ALA A 35 -2.42 9.96 -3.25
C ALA A 35 -2.35 8.49 -2.80
N VAL A 36 -3.47 7.77 -2.85
CA VAL A 36 -3.46 6.30 -2.87
C VAL A 36 -3.06 5.91 -4.29
N PRO A 37 -1.92 5.22 -4.51
CA PRO A 37 -1.68 4.61 -5.81
C PRO A 37 -2.91 3.77 -6.10
N ALA A 38 -3.67 4.16 -7.13
CA ALA A 38 -4.81 3.39 -7.59
C ALA A 38 -4.36 1.94 -7.63
N ALA A 39 -5.09 1.04 -6.93
CA ALA A 39 -4.81 -0.38 -6.90
C ALA A 39 -4.29 -0.77 -8.27
N GLN A 40 -2.96 -0.96 -8.36
CA GLN A 40 -2.31 -1.09 -9.64
C GLN A 40 -3.03 -2.26 -10.29
N ALA A 41 -3.50 -2.10 -11.52
CA ALA A 41 -4.23 -3.19 -12.18
C ALA A 41 -3.23 -4.33 -12.38
N GLU A 42 -3.14 -5.19 -11.38
CA GLU A 42 -2.22 -6.32 -11.33
C GLU A 42 -2.68 -7.31 -12.40
N ASP A 43 -1.73 -7.80 -13.18
CA ASP A 43 -1.99 -8.82 -14.17
C ASP A 43 -2.27 -10.14 -13.44
N PRO A 44 -3.51 -10.69 -13.48
CA PRO A 44 -3.86 -11.92 -12.79
C PRO A 44 -3.10 -13.15 -13.34
N ASP A 45 -2.52 -13.05 -14.54
CA ASP A 45 -1.74 -14.11 -15.16
C ASP A 45 -0.22 -13.95 -14.93
N ALA A 46 0.21 -12.94 -14.14
CA ALA A 46 1.62 -12.71 -13.85
C ALA A 46 2.21 -13.83 -12.95
N PRO A 47 3.47 -14.26 -13.17
CA PRO A 47 4.11 -15.28 -12.33
C PRO A 47 4.12 -14.98 -10.82
N VAL A 48 4.03 -13.71 -10.42
CA VAL A 48 4.06 -13.27 -9.01
C VAL A 48 3.03 -13.97 -8.13
N TRP A 49 1.91 -14.42 -8.70
CA TRP A 49 0.86 -15.13 -7.96
C TRP A 49 1.28 -16.52 -7.49
N ASP A 50 2.23 -17.15 -8.19
CA ASP A 50 2.75 -18.48 -7.88
C ASP A 50 4.06 -18.43 -7.06
N GLU A 51 4.54 -17.23 -6.73
CA GLU A 51 5.80 -17.04 -6.03
C GLU A 51 5.65 -17.14 -4.50
N THR A 52 6.76 -17.42 -3.82
CA THR A 52 6.83 -17.51 -2.35
C THR A 52 7.65 -16.38 -1.75
N MET A 53 7.49 -16.15 -0.44
CA MET A 53 8.33 -15.20 0.30
C MET A 53 9.82 -15.52 0.14
N ASP A 54 10.21 -16.79 0.17
CA ASP A 54 11.61 -17.19 0.01
C ASP A 54 12.17 -16.79 -1.36
N ASN A 55 11.38 -16.93 -2.44
CA ASN A 55 11.77 -16.54 -3.78
C ASN A 55 11.93 -15.01 -3.91
N LEU A 56 11.00 -14.25 -3.32
CA LEU A 56 11.09 -12.79 -3.26
C LEU A 56 12.36 -12.35 -2.55
N LEU A 57 12.61 -12.86 -1.35
CA LEU A 57 13.77 -12.50 -0.55
C LEU A 57 15.09 -12.89 -1.24
N ALA A 58 15.16 -14.08 -1.85
CA ALA A 58 16.33 -14.52 -2.61
C ALA A 58 16.61 -13.60 -3.82
N CYS A 59 15.57 -13.17 -4.53
CA CYS A 59 15.70 -12.24 -5.66
C CYS A 59 16.26 -10.87 -5.21
N LEU A 60 15.81 -10.37 -4.07
CA LEU A 60 16.29 -9.09 -3.51
C LEU A 60 17.72 -9.20 -2.97
N GLU A 61 18.09 -10.35 -2.38
CA GLU A 61 19.46 -10.65 -1.96
C GLU A 61 20.43 -10.73 -3.15
N GLU A 62 20.04 -11.40 -4.24
CA GLU A 62 20.87 -11.49 -5.46
C GLU A 62 21.19 -10.10 -6.03
N LYS A 63 20.24 -9.18 -5.93
CA LYS A 63 20.40 -7.78 -6.33
C LYS A 63 21.21 -6.94 -5.33
N GLY A 64 21.60 -7.51 -4.20
CA GLY A 64 22.34 -6.82 -3.13
C GLY A 64 21.53 -5.74 -2.42
N LEU A 65 20.20 -5.83 -2.48
CA LEU A 65 19.30 -4.86 -1.84
C LEU A 65 19.09 -5.22 -0.38
N ILE A 66 19.08 -6.51 -0.06
CA ILE A 66 19.04 -7.02 1.31
C ILE A 66 20.18 -8.05 1.49
N SER A 67 20.64 -8.28 2.71
CA SER A 67 21.79 -9.18 3.02
C SER A 67 22.02 -9.42 4.53
N GLY A 68 21.04 -9.04 5.35
CA GLY A 68 21.13 -8.98 6.80
C GLY A 68 20.46 -10.14 7.52
N GLU A 69 20.42 -10.04 8.85
CA GLU A 69 19.64 -10.96 9.67
C GLU A 69 18.14 -10.67 9.51
N ARG A 70 17.37 -11.74 9.34
CA ARG A 70 15.91 -11.69 9.18
C ARG A 70 15.23 -11.84 10.54
N LEU A 71 14.24 -11.00 10.77
CA LEU A 71 13.37 -11.07 11.93
C LEU A 71 11.99 -11.51 11.48
N THR A 72 11.49 -12.62 12.00
CA THR A 72 10.08 -12.98 11.82
C THR A 72 9.23 -12.05 12.66
N LEU A 73 8.26 -11.40 12.02
CA LEU A 73 7.31 -10.50 12.69
C LEU A 73 6.06 -11.28 13.09
N ALA A 74 5.22 -10.66 13.94
CA ALA A 74 3.90 -11.19 14.22
C ALA A 74 3.01 -11.10 12.96
N SER A 75 2.52 -12.23 12.50
CA SER A 75 1.69 -12.34 11.29
C SER A 75 0.24 -12.75 11.59
N ASP A 76 -0.02 -13.38 12.73
CA ASP A 76 -1.37 -13.83 13.14
C ASP A 76 -2.38 -12.66 13.10
N GLY A 77 -3.47 -12.84 12.37
CA GLY A 77 -4.51 -11.84 12.16
C GLY A 77 -4.14 -10.73 11.17
N LEU A 78 -3.02 -10.87 10.44
CA LEU A 78 -2.54 -9.90 9.46
C LEU A 78 -2.21 -10.56 8.10
N CYS A 79 -1.36 -11.59 8.09
CA CYS A 79 -0.91 -12.26 6.86
C CYS A 79 -0.41 -13.70 7.16
N SER A 80 -0.07 -14.45 6.11
CA SER A 80 0.48 -15.81 6.28
C SER A 80 1.90 -15.79 6.82
N LEU A 81 2.71 -14.81 6.39
CA LEU A 81 4.09 -14.64 6.85
C LEU A 81 4.51 -13.18 6.76
N ALA A 82 5.14 -12.70 7.84
CA ALA A 82 5.75 -11.38 7.90
C ALA A 82 7.23 -11.48 8.32
N VAL A 83 8.10 -10.81 7.57
CA VAL A 83 9.55 -10.80 7.81
C VAL A 83 10.06 -9.37 7.74
N SER A 84 10.96 -8.98 8.64
CA SER A 84 11.73 -7.75 8.53
C SER A 84 13.20 -8.02 8.27
N GLU A 85 13.78 -7.23 7.39
CA GLU A 85 15.22 -7.24 7.13
C GLU A 85 15.72 -5.82 6.90
N SER A 86 16.75 -5.39 7.66
CA SER A 86 17.29 -4.02 7.61
C SER A 86 16.23 -2.92 7.75
N GLY A 87 15.12 -3.22 8.45
CA GLY A 87 13.99 -2.32 8.67
C GLY A 87 12.98 -2.22 7.53
N ALA A 88 13.21 -2.89 6.39
CA ALA A 88 12.13 -3.19 5.46
C ALA A 88 11.26 -4.30 6.05
N GLU A 89 9.95 -4.25 5.82
CA GLU A 89 9.01 -5.28 6.24
C GLU A 89 8.30 -5.84 5.01
N PHE A 90 8.29 -7.17 4.91
CA PHE A 90 7.71 -7.94 3.83
C PHE A 90 6.55 -8.75 4.40
N TYR A 91 5.40 -8.66 3.73
CA TYR A 91 4.18 -9.38 4.09
C TYR A 91 3.78 -10.26 2.91
N TRP A 92 3.36 -11.50 3.19
CA TRP A 92 2.90 -12.45 2.19
C TRP A 92 1.63 -13.16 2.63
N TRP A 93 0.71 -13.33 1.69
CA TRP A 93 -0.53 -14.09 1.86
C TRP A 93 -0.51 -15.31 0.93
N ASP A 94 -0.50 -16.50 1.50
CA ASP A 94 -0.67 -17.76 0.76
C ASP A 94 -2.16 -17.93 0.43
N LEU A 95 -2.62 -17.25 -0.63
CA LEU A 95 -4.05 -17.16 -0.98
C LEU A 95 -4.71 -18.51 -1.29
N ASP A 96 -3.92 -19.51 -1.66
CA ASP A 96 -4.41 -20.87 -1.93
C ASP A 96 -4.70 -21.63 -0.63
N ALA A 97 -3.91 -21.39 0.42
CA ALA A 97 -4.07 -22.02 1.72
C ALA A 97 -4.94 -21.19 2.70
N LEU A 98 -5.13 -19.89 2.43
CA LEU A 98 -5.78 -18.97 3.36
C LEU A 98 -7.30 -19.18 3.40
N ASP A 99 -7.86 -19.20 4.61
CA ASP A 99 -9.31 -19.18 4.80
C ASP A 99 -9.86 -17.81 4.39
N LYS A 100 -10.85 -17.79 3.50
CA LYS A 100 -11.45 -16.55 2.99
C LYS A 100 -12.25 -15.78 4.04
N ASP A 101 -12.65 -16.44 5.12
CA ASP A 101 -13.33 -15.81 6.26
C ASP A 101 -12.34 -15.38 7.36
N SER A 102 -11.02 -15.52 7.14
CA SER A 102 -9.98 -15.16 8.10
C SER A 102 -9.71 -13.65 8.17
N ALA A 103 -9.10 -13.21 9.27
CA ALA A 103 -8.67 -11.83 9.44
C ALA A 103 -7.52 -11.47 8.48
N GLU A 104 -6.66 -12.43 8.17
CA GLU A 104 -5.56 -12.32 7.23
C GLU A 104 -6.08 -12.06 5.81
N TYR A 105 -7.11 -12.80 5.37
CA TYR A 105 -7.72 -12.59 4.04
C TYR A 105 -8.41 -11.21 3.99
N ALA A 106 -9.07 -10.79 5.07
CA ALA A 106 -9.65 -9.46 5.17
C ALA A 106 -8.59 -8.34 5.10
N ALA A 107 -7.42 -8.53 5.71
CA ALA A 107 -6.31 -7.58 5.63
C ALA A 107 -5.75 -7.47 4.21
N TYR A 108 -5.64 -8.60 3.50
CA TYR A 108 -5.27 -8.61 2.08
C TYR A 108 -6.29 -7.87 1.21
N GLU A 109 -7.58 -8.13 1.37
CA GLU A 109 -8.64 -7.41 0.63
C GLU A 109 -8.63 -5.92 0.92
N SER A 110 -8.40 -5.52 2.18
CA SER A 110 -8.23 -4.10 2.57
C SER A 110 -7.05 -3.46 1.84
N LEU A 111 -5.90 -4.15 1.77
CA LEU A 111 -4.76 -3.66 0.99
C LEU A 111 -5.15 -3.43 -0.47
N LYS A 112 -5.84 -4.39 -1.10
CA LYS A 112 -6.19 -4.32 -2.52
C LYS A 112 -7.26 -3.28 -2.84
N THR A 113 -8.19 -3.05 -1.93
CA THR A 113 -9.33 -2.15 -2.15
C THR A 113 -9.06 -0.74 -1.67
N GLU A 114 -8.37 -0.57 -0.54
CA GLU A 114 -8.13 0.71 0.12
C GLU A 114 -6.69 1.20 -0.02
N GLY A 115 -5.75 0.34 -0.43
CA GLY A 115 -4.31 0.66 -0.46
C GLY A 115 -3.70 0.77 0.94
N SER A 116 -4.38 0.24 1.96
CA SER A 116 -3.92 0.27 3.33
C SER A 116 -4.40 -0.93 4.14
N ILE A 117 -3.70 -1.21 5.22
CA ILE A 117 -4.02 -2.28 6.17
C ILE A 117 -4.15 -1.68 7.56
N ASP A 118 -5.25 -1.96 8.25
CA ASP A 118 -5.38 -1.73 9.69
C ASP A 118 -4.70 -2.86 10.46
N LEU A 119 -3.53 -2.56 11.03
CA LEU A 119 -2.77 -3.53 11.80
C LEU A 119 -3.60 -4.06 12.96
N PHE A 120 -3.95 -5.34 12.90
CA PHE A 120 -4.69 -6.07 13.92
C PHE A 120 -6.03 -5.41 14.31
N ASN A 121 -6.67 -4.69 13.39
CA ASN A 121 -7.91 -3.93 13.63
C ASN A 121 -7.79 -2.94 14.81
N SER A 122 -6.61 -2.32 14.96
CA SER A 122 -6.30 -1.41 16.07
C SER A 122 -6.59 0.07 15.76
N GLY A 123 -6.90 0.39 14.50
CA GLY A 123 -6.92 1.74 13.95
C GLY A 123 -5.53 2.24 13.50
N SER A 124 -4.51 1.38 13.51
CA SER A 124 -3.15 1.71 13.08
C SER A 124 -2.96 1.32 11.62
N LEU A 125 -3.15 2.28 10.72
CA LEU A 125 -3.07 2.07 9.28
C LEU A 125 -1.62 2.10 8.78
N ILE A 126 -1.26 1.13 7.93
CA ILE A 126 -0.06 1.16 7.09
C ILE A 126 -0.47 1.16 5.62
N SER A 127 0.35 1.79 4.77
CA SER A 127 0.15 1.83 3.31
C SER A 127 1.38 1.26 2.60
N PRO A 128 1.57 -0.07 2.63
CA PRO A 128 2.69 -0.70 1.95
C PRO A 128 2.50 -0.69 0.42
N ALA A 129 3.60 -0.79 -0.32
CA ALA A 129 3.56 -1.12 -1.74
C ALA A 129 3.01 -2.54 -1.92
N SER A 130 2.24 -2.77 -2.99
CA SER A 130 1.55 -4.03 -3.26
C SER A 130 2.03 -4.62 -4.58
N ASN A 131 2.35 -5.91 -4.58
CA ASN A 131 2.64 -6.66 -5.81
C ASN A 131 2.13 -8.10 -5.66
N GLY A 132 0.99 -8.41 -6.26
CA GLY A 132 0.38 -9.73 -6.19
C GLY A 132 0.05 -10.14 -4.74
N PRO A 133 0.39 -11.34 -4.27
CA PRO A 133 0.16 -11.76 -2.89
C PRO A 133 1.15 -11.15 -1.88
N PHE A 134 1.94 -10.14 -2.28
CA PHE A 134 2.97 -9.53 -1.44
C PHE A 134 2.70 -8.07 -1.13
N ALA A 135 3.23 -7.62 0.01
CA ALA A 135 3.33 -6.22 0.35
C ALA A 135 4.69 -5.86 0.95
N LEU A 136 5.14 -4.64 0.68
CA LEU A 136 6.42 -4.09 1.14
C LEU A 136 6.20 -2.76 1.87
N LEU A 137 6.64 -2.70 3.13
CA LEU A 137 6.71 -1.46 3.90
C LEU A 137 8.18 -1.06 4.09
N THR A 138 8.55 0.12 3.59
CA THR A 138 9.93 0.62 3.61
C THR A 138 10.19 1.70 4.66
N THR A 139 9.22 2.00 5.53
CA THR A 139 9.30 3.11 6.51
C THR A 139 10.52 3.01 7.43
N GLY A 140 10.93 1.79 7.81
CA GLY A 140 12.10 1.55 8.64
C GLY A 140 13.38 1.21 7.85
N TYR A 141 13.28 1.08 6.52
CA TYR A 141 14.37 0.54 5.70
C TYR A 141 15.53 1.53 5.58
N THR A 142 16.76 1.03 5.78
CA THR A 142 17.96 1.88 5.81
C THR A 142 18.75 1.94 4.52
N GLY A 143 18.37 1.14 3.50
CA GLY A 143 19.05 1.10 2.20
C GLY A 143 18.42 2.02 1.15
N ASP A 144 18.62 1.68 -0.12
CA ASP A 144 18.03 2.40 -1.26
C ASP A 144 16.54 2.02 -1.43
N VAL A 145 15.66 2.88 -0.92
CA VAL A 145 14.20 2.68 -0.92
C VAL A 145 13.65 2.57 -2.33
N ASP A 146 14.11 3.39 -3.26
CA ASP A 146 13.61 3.41 -4.63
C ASP A 146 14.02 2.12 -5.34
N ALA A 147 15.30 1.72 -5.23
CA ALA A 147 15.78 0.49 -5.82
C ALA A 147 15.11 -0.76 -5.23
N LEU A 148 14.85 -0.78 -3.91
CA LEU A 148 14.12 -1.87 -3.26
C LEU A 148 12.67 -1.95 -3.76
N THR A 149 11.99 -0.81 -3.81
CA THR A 149 10.60 -0.74 -4.26
C THR A 149 10.48 -1.13 -5.73
N ASP A 150 11.36 -0.64 -6.60
CA ASP A 150 11.37 -1.01 -8.02
C ASP A 150 11.62 -2.51 -8.24
N ALA A 151 12.59 -3.09 -7.50
CA ALA A 151 12.86 -4.51 -7.57
C ALA A 151 11.69 -5.35 -7.04
N PHE A 152 11.04 -4.90 -5.97
CA PHE A 152 9.83 -5.51 -5.43
C PHE A 152 8.68 -5.45 -6.44
N MET A 153 8.44 -4.30 -7.09
CA MET A 153 7.37 -4.16 -8.08
C MET A 153 7.63 -4.95 -9.37
N ALA A 154 8.90 -5.15 -9.73
CA ALA A 154 9.29 -5.97 -10.88
C ALA A 154 9.27 -7.47 -10.61
N PHE A 155 9.25 -7.88 -9.34
CA PHE A 155 9.29 -9.30 -8.95
C PHE A 155 8.06 -10.05 -9.48
N GLY A 156 8.31 -11.20 -10.13
CA GLY A 156 7.25 -12.05 -10.67
C GLY A 156 6.40 -11.41 -11.77
N GLN A 157 6.78 -10.24 -12.29
CA GLN A 157 6.07 -9.63 -13.41
C GLN A 157 6.59 -10.20 -14.73
N SER A 158 5.67 -10.61 -15.60
CA SER A 158 6.00 -10.99 -16.98
C SER A 158 6.73 -9.82 -17.64
N GLU A 159 7.82 -10.06 -18.38
CA GLU A 159 8.46 -8.98 -19.14
C GLU A 159 7.39 -8.28 -19.98
N THR A 160 7.12 -7.01 -19.66
CA THR A 160 6.27 -6.15 -20.46
C THR A 160 6.81 -6.22 -21.88
N LYS A 161 6.12 -6.91 -22.78
CA LYS A 161 6.39 -6.79 -24.21
C LYS A 161 6.21 -5.32 -24.54
N ALA A 162 7.33 -4.61 -24.65
CA ALA A 162 7.38 -3.26 -25.19
C ALA A 162 6.72 -3.31 -26.57
N GLY A 163 5.52 -2.73 -26.66
CA GLY A 163 4.84 -2.44 -27.93
C GLY A 163 5.37 -1.16 -28.54
#